data_AF-A0A1V5NYD2-F1
#
_entry.id   AF-A0A1V5NYD2-F1
#
_cell.length_a   1.000
_cell.length_b   1.000
_cell.length_c   1.000
_cell.angle_alpha   90.00
_cell.angle_beta   90.00
_cell.angle_gamma   90.00
#
_symmetry.space_group_name_H-M   'P 1'
#
loop_
_entity.id
_entity.type
_entity.pdbx_description
1 polymer ?
#
loop_
_entity_poly.entity_id
_entity_poly.type
_entity_poly.pdbx_seq_one_letter_code
_entity_poly.pdbx_strand_id
1 'polypeptide(L)' 'MDKLRTYWKELSRHLMEVWIEVRPEKGRVAWPTFENIKLSTKVVIISSIGLGLFIGLLDVVFGEVLKVIVGGGKVGL' A
#
# COMPACT_ATOMS: atom_id res chain seq x y z
N MET A 1 7.58 10.47 -41.64
CA MET A 1 8.50 9.74 -40.74
C MET A 1 9.33 10.69 -39.86
N ASP A 2 9.40 11.98 -40.22
CA ASP A 2 10.21 12.98 -39.50
C ASP A 2 9.65 13.37 -38.13
N LYS A 3 8.31 13.42 -37.99
CA LYS A 3 7.66 13.67 -36.69
C LYS A 3 8.05 12.62 -35.64
N LEU A 4 8.11 11.35 -36.03
CA LEU A 4 8.53 10.25 -35.14
C LEU A 4 9.96 10.47 -34.64
N ARG A 5 10.91 10.84 -35.53
CA ARG A 5 12.28 11.17 -35.11
C ARG A 5 12.32 12.30 -34.09
N THR A 6 11.50 13.33 -34.27
CA THR A 6 11.43 14.46 -33.33
C THR A 6 10.90 14.03 -31.97
N TYR A 7 9.78 13.30 -31.92
CA TYR A 7 9.25 12.78 -30.65
C TYR A 7 10.24 11.85 -29.94
N TRP A 8 10.92 10.98 -30.69
CA TRP A 8 11.95 10.10 -30.13
C TRP A 8 13.13 10.87 -29.54
N LYS A 9 13.52 11.99 -30.17
CA LYS A 9 14.61 12.86 -29.69
C LYS A 9 14.21 13.68 -28.45
N GLU A 10 12.94 14.01 -28.32
CA GLU A 10 12.41 14.70 -27.13
C GLU A 10 12.24 13.74 -25.96
N LEU A 11 11.66 12.56 -26.19
CA LEU A 11 11.48 11.55 -25.16
C LEU A 11 12.81 11.07 -24.58
N SER A 12 13.80 10.79 -25.43
CA SER A 12 15.12 10.35 -24.96
C SER A 12 15.80 11.40 -24.09
N ARG A 13 15.60 12.69 -24.37
CA ARG A 13 16.11 13.79 -23.56
C ARG A 13 15.49 13.78 -22.16
N HIS A 14 14.17 13.67 -22.07
CA HIS A 14 13.47 13.62 -20.79
C HIS A 14 13.86 12.38 -19.97
N LEU A 15 13.95 11.21 -20.61
CA LEU A 15 14.38 9.99 -19.94
C LEU A 15 15.83 10.08 -19.45
N MET A 16 16.70 10.75 -20.20
CA MET A 16 18.08 10.99 -19.79
C MET A 16 18.15 11.91 -18.57
N GLU A 17 17.37 12.98 -18.54
CA GLU A 17 17.27 13.89 -17.39
C GLU A 17 16.76 13.16 -16.15
N VAL A 18 15.67 12.39 -16.29
CA VAL A 18 15.12 11.56 -15.21
C VAL A 18 16.15 10.55 -14.72
N TRP A 19 16.87 9.88 -15.62
CA TRP A 19 17.90 8.90 -15.25
C TRP A 19 19.04 9.55 -14.46
N ILE A 20 19.47 10.76 -14.84
CA ILE A 20 20.52 11.49 -14.12
C ILE A 20 20.06 11.85 -12.69
N GLU A 21 18.79 12.23 -12.51
CA GLU A 21 18.24 12.52 -11.19
C GLU A 21 17.97 11.27 -10.34
N VAL A 22 17.61 10.16 -10.98
CA VAL A 22 17.17 8.92 -10.32
C VAL A 22 18.32 7.93 -10.10
N ARG A 23 19.50 8.11 -10.69
CA ARG A 23 20.60 7.12 -10.61
C ARG A 23 21.02 6.78 -9.17
N PRO A 24 21.44 5.53 -8.88
CA PRO A 24 21.70 5.07 -7.51
C PRO A 24 22.83 5.79 -6.75
N GLU A 25 23.91 6.16 -7.46
CA GLU A 25 25.15 6.61 -6.79
C GLU A 25 25.22 8.12 -6.54
N LYS A 26 24.59 8.92 -7.41
CA LYS A 26 24.72 10.39 -7.45
C LYS A 26 23.41 11.06 -7.86
N GLY A 27 22.29 10.36 -7.72
CA GLY A 27 20.95 10.90 -7.94
C GLY A 27 20.50 11.75 -6.76
N ARG A 28 19.42 12.51 -6.95
CA ARG A 28 18.78 13.33 -5.91
C ARG A 28 17.80 12.53 -5.06
N VAL A 29 17.54 11.27 -5.42
CA VAL A 29 16.59 10.38 -4.76
C VAL A 29 17.31 9.44 -3.78
N ALA A 30 16.68 9.21 -2.63
CA ALA A 30 17.18 8.27 -1.63
C ALA A 30 16.72 6.85 -2.00
N TRP A 31 17.66 6.03 -2.46
CA TRP A 31 17.39 4.61 -2.67
C TRP A 31 17.47 3.86 -1.34
N PRO A 32 16.40 3.17 -0.92
CA PRO A 32 16.43 2.40 0.29
C PRO A 32 17.32 1.16 0.13
N THR A 33 18.01 0.77 1.19
CA THR A 33 18.66 -0.54 1.27
C THR A 33 17.60 -1.63 1.53
N PHE A 34 17.92 -2.87 1.17
CA PHE A 34 17.04 -4.02 1.43
C PHE A 34 16.63 -4.14 2.91
N GLU A 35 17.52 -3.73 3.83
CA GLU A 35 17.25 -3.73 5.26
C GLU A 35 16.17 -2.71 5.67
N ASN A 36 16.20 -1.50 5.09
CA ASN A 36 15.18 -0.48 5.32
C ASN A 36 13.79 -0.92 4.83
N ILE A 37 13.75 -1.65 3.70
CA ILE A 37 12.51 -2.21 3.15
C ILE A 37 11.96 -3.27 4.11
N LYS A 38 12.80 -4.19 4.60
CA LYS A 38 12.39 -5.25 5.52
C LYS A 38 11.79 -4.71 6.81
N LEU A 39 12.36 -3.65 7.38
CA LEU A 39 11.82 -2.99 8.57
C LEU A 39 10.44 -2.39 8.29
N SER A 40 10.31 -1.64 7.19
CA SER A 40 9.04 -1.02 6.78
C SER A 40 7.95 -2.07 6.55
N THR A 41 8.28 -3.16 5.84
CA THR A 41 7.34 -4.27 5.60
C THR A 41 6.94 -4.98 6.90
N LYS A 42 7.87 -5.18 7.84
CA LYS A 42 7.57 -5.80 9.13
C LYS A 42 6.52 -5.00 9.91
N VAL A 43 6.66 -3.68 9.94
CA VAL A 43 5.68 -2.79 10.62
C VAL A 43 4.31 -2.92 9.98
N VAL A 44 4.24 -2.90 8.64
CA VAL A 44 2.97 -3.06 7.93
C VAL A 44 2.31 -4.40 8.25
N ILE A 45 3.05 -5.51 8.20
CA ILE A 45 2.53 -6.84 8.53
C ILE A 45 1.93 -6.87 9.93
N ILE A 46 2.66 -6.37 10.93
CA ILE A 46 2.19 -6.35 12.32
C ILE A 46 0.93 -5.47 12.45
N SER A 47 0.91 -4.30 11.80
CA SER A 47 -0.24 -3.40 11.84
C SER A 47 -1.49 -4.01 11.19
N SER A 48 -1.33 -4.70 10.05
CA SER A 48 -2.44 -5.34 9.35
C SER A 48 -3.01 -6.51 10.14
N ILE A 49 -2.16 -7.32 10.77
CA ILE A 49 -2.60 -8.40 11.67
C ILE A 49 -3.34 -7.80 12.87
N GLY A 50 -2.78 -6.77 13.51
CA GLY A 50 -3.42 -6.11 14.65
C GLY A 50 -4.79 -5.52 14.29
N LEU A 51 -4.90 -4.87 13.14
CA LEU A 51 -6.17 -4.34 12.65
C LEU A 51 -7.17 -5.46 12.35
N GLY A 52 -6.74 -6.53 11.70
CA GLY A 52 -7.60 -7.69 11.41
C GLY A 52 -8.13 -8.35 12.67
N LEU A 53 -7.29 -8.53 13.69
CA LEU A 53 -7.71 -9.05 15.00
C LEU A 53 -8.69 -8.10 15.70
N PHE A 54 -8.43 -6.80 15.64
CA PHE A 54 -9.32 -5.79 16.23
C PHE A 54 -10.71 -5.80 15.58
N ILE A 55 -10.78 -5.77 14.25
CA ILE A 55 -12.05 -5.83 13.51
C ILE A 55 -12.76 -7.15 13.81
N GLY A 56 -12.06 -8.29 13.72
CA GLY A 56 -12.67 -9.59 14.00
C GLY A 56 -13.20 -9.71 15.42
N LEU A 57 -12.51 -9.14 16.42
CA LEU A 57 -13.00 -9.09 17.79
C LEU A 57 -14.28 -8.25 17.90
N LEU A 58 -14.31 -7.08 17.25
CA LEU A 58 -15.51 -6.24 17.23
C LEU A 58 -16.68 -6.96 16.57
N ASP A 59 -16.46 -7.66 15.46
CA ASP A 59 -17.52 -8.42 14.79
C ASP A 59 -18.13 -9.48 15.70
N VAL A 60 -17.30 -10.18 16.49
CA VAL A 60 -17.79 -11.16 17.49
C VAL A 60 -18.60 -10.47 18.59
N VAL A 61 -18.05 -9.40 19.19
CA VAL A 61 -18.70 -8.69 20.29
C VAL A 61 -20.03 -8.09 19.84
N PHE A 62 -20.05 -7.37 18.71
CA PHE A 62 -21.28 -6.80 18.16
C PHE A 62 -22.24 -7.88 17.71
N GLY A 63 -21.76 -8.99 17.15
CA GLY A 63 -22.59 -10.15 16.82
C GLY A 63 -23.34 -10.69 18.04
N GLU A 64 -22.66 -10.89 19.17
CA GLU A 64 -23.30 -11.33 20.41
C GLU A 64 -24.25 -10.30 21.00
N VAL A 65 -23.87 -9.01 21.00
CA VAL A 65 -24.75 -7.92 21.45
C VAL A 65 -26.02 -7.87 20.60
N LEU A 66 -25.91 -7.99 19.28
CA LEU A 66 -27.06 -8.04 18.38
C LEU A 66 -27.90 -9.29 18.60
N LYS A 67 -27.31 -10.45 18.84
CA LYS A 67 -28.08 -11.66 19.20
C LYS A 67 -28.87 -11.49 20.48
N VAL A 68 -28.34 -10.79 21.49
CA VAL A 68 -29.07 -10.54 22.74
C VAL A 68 -30.21 -9.54 22.51
N ILE A 69 -29.95 -8.45 21.79
CA ILE A 69 -30.94 -7.40 21.52
C ILE A 69 -32.06 -7.90 20.61
N VAL A 70 -31.70 -8.57 19.51
CA VAL A 70 -32.64 -9.08 18.50
C VAL A 70 -33.24 -10.41 18.93
N GLY A 71 -32.45 -11.32 19.51
CA GLY A 71 -32.93 -12.61 20.02
C GLY A 71 -33.83 -12.50 21.26
N GLY A 72 -33.77 -11.39 21.99
CA GLY A 72 -34.77 -11.03 23.01
C GLY A 72 -36.18 -10.76 22.44
N GLY A 73 -36.30 -10.51 21.14
CA GLY A 73 -37.57 -10.40 20.42
C GLY A 73 -37.65 -11.47 19.35
N LYS A 74 -38.03 -12.71 19.71
CA LYS A 74 -38.37 -13.83 18.82
C LYS A 74 -38.34 -13.48 17.32
N VAL A 75 -37.16 -13.53 16.70
CA VAL A 75 -37.08 -13.67 15.25
C VAL A 75 -37.16 -15.16 15.01
N GLY A 76 -38.40 -15.61 14.90
CA GLY A 76 -38.73 -16.97 14.52
C GLY A 76 -38.15 -17.29 13.15
N LEU A 77 -37.32 -18.33 13.15
CA LEU A 77 -37.45 -19.44 12.23
C LEU A 77 -37.25 -20.73 13.05
#